data_AF-A0A7G6T3X9-F1
#
_entry.id   AF-A0A7G6T3X9-F1
#
_cell.length_a   1.000
_cell.length_b   1.000
_cell.length_c   1.000
_cell.angle_alpha   90.00
_cell.angle_beta   90.00
_cell.angle_gamma   90.00
#
_symmetry.space_group_name_H-M   'P 1'
#
loop_
_entity.id
_entity.type
_entity.pdbx_description
1 polymer ?
#
loop_
_entity_poly.entity_id
_entity_poly.type
_entity_poly.pdbx_seq_one_letter_code
_entity_poly.pdbx_strand_id
1 'polypeptide(L)'
;MTGHQDDFSHLDRAGRAAADIARNPRLTVNIVVGAGILLAWLLLAAMAIRGAEVGGSAPGDPLLRGLPQLPLPDFLERFFALCLSPTPLDANIGLRALALILMWFLMAIAAMLPSAAPMIRTYCEIADTARIKGEPVVHPLVLVAGYLCVWLAASMLFSALTLSVHAFSASGEIYDPVLGIAGALALLVAGLYQFSGLKEACLKKCRNPFSILFSNWSAKAIRIFRLGVAQGIWCLGCCWALMLVMFAVGVMNIFWMALIGLFTLIEKQTTGRLPTRLAGAILLVWAAALLVVSL
;
A
#
# COMPACT_ATOMS: atom_id res chain seq x y z
N MET A 1 12.35 20.00 36.96
CA MET A 1 11.15 20.84 36.78
C MET A 1 9.94 19.94 36.84
N THR A 2 9.00 20.24 37.73
CA THR A 2 7.79 19.48 38.06
C THR A 2 6.93 19.25 36.82
N GLY A 3 6.75 17.99 36.43
CA GLY A 3 5.80 17.63 35.39
C GLY A 3 4.40 18.00 35.85
N HIS A 4 3.75 18.91 35.13
CA HIS A 4 2.32 19.16 35.27
C HIS A 4 1.58 17.85 34.90
N GLN A 5 1.33 17.00 35.90
CA GLN A 5 0.30 15.98 35.82
C GLN A 5 -1.04 16.74 35.84
N ASP A 6 -1.48 17.21 34.66
CA ASP A 6 -2.87 17.64 34.50
C ASP A 6 -3.74 16.41 34.80
N ASP A 7 -4.31 16.41 35.99
CA ASP A 7 -5.08 15.33 36.54
C ASP A 7 -6.47 15.34 35.88
N PHE A 8 -6.66 14.50 34.87
CA PHE A 8 -7.95 14.31 34.18
C PHE A 8 -8.95 13.47 34.99
N SER A 9 -8.83 13.47 36.33
CA SER A 9 -9.76 12.84 37.26
C SER A 9 -11.21 13.31 37.08
N HIS A 10 -11.41 14.47 36.48
CA HIS A 10 -12.70 15.09 36.16
C HIS A 10 -13.36 14.60 34.85
N LEU A 11 -12.69 13.77 34.04
CA LEU A 11 -13.28 13.19 32.82
C LEU A 11 -13.89 11.80 33.09
N ASP A 12 -15.00 11.48 32.40
CA ASP A 12 -15.57 10.13 32.39
C ASP A 12 -14.56 9.09 31.89
N ARG A 13 -14.82 7.80 32.14
CA ARG A 13 -13.90 6.70 31.78
C ARG A 13 -13.48 6.74 30.30
N ALA A 14 -14.39 7.12 29.41
CA ALA A 14 -14.12 7.33 27.99
C ALA A 14 -13.27 8.59 27.72
N GLY A 15 -13.51 9.69 28.44
CA GLY A 15 -12.72 10.92 28.35
C GLY A 15 -11.30 10.78 28.89
N ARG A 16 -11.11 10.05 29.99
CA ARG A 16 -9.77 9.66 30.48
C ARG A 16 -9.03 8.79 29.48
N ALA A 17 -9.70 7.78 28.92
CA ALA A 17 -9.09 6.93 27.90
C ALA A 17 -8.68 7.74 26.65
N ALA A 18 -9.52 8.67 26.19
CA ALA A 18 -9.19 9.55 25.07
C ALA A 18 -8.02 10.51 25.38
N ALA A 19 -7.96 11.05 26.60
CA ALA A 19 -6.88 11.92 27.06
C ALA A 19 -5.54 11.16 27.21
N ASP A 20 -5.56 9.93 27.73
CA ASP A 20 -4.38 9.07 27.82
C ASP A 20 -3.88 8.63 26.44
N ILE A 21 -4.80 8.35 25.50
CA ILE A 21 -4.48 8.09 24.10
C ILE A 21 -3.75 9.30 23.50
N ALA A 22 -4.30 10.50 23.67
CA ALA A 22 -3.73 11.75 23.15
C ALA A 22 -2.36 12.10 23.77
N ARG A 23 -2.12 11.74 25.03
CA ARG A 23 -0.83 11.98 25.71
C ARG A 23 0.29 11.05 25.24
N ASN A 24 -0.03 9.83 24.81
CA ASN A 24 0.96 8.86 24.34
C ASN A 24 1.10 8.89 22.81
N PRO A 25 2.17 9.51 22.27
CA PRO A 25 2.34 9.67 20.81
C PRO A 25 2.46 8.33 20.11
N ARG A 26 3.06 7.32 20.77
CA ARG A 26 3.17 5.98 20.21
C ARG A 26 1.79 5.36 20.00
N LEU A 27 0.92 5.51 20.99
CA LEU A 27 -0.40 4.91 21.00
C LEU A 27 -1.31 5.61 20.00
N THR A 28 -1.30 6.94 19.96
CA THR A 28 -2.00 7.74 18.93
C THR A 28 -1.58 7.30 17.53
N VAL A 29 -0.27 7.21 17.25
CA VAL A 29 0.24 6.86 15.92
C VAL A 29 -0.12 5.43 15.54
N ASN A 30 0.01 4.46 16.45
CA ASN A 30 -0.36 3.07 16.19
C ASN A 30 -1.87 2.92 15.93
N ILE A 31 -2.72 3.64 16.67
CA ILE A 31 -4.17 3.64 16.44
C ILE A 31 -4.51 4.25 15.09
N VAL A 32 -3.96 5.43 14.77
CA VAL A 32 -4.25 6.13 13.50
C VAL A 32 -3.79 5.30 12.30
N VAL A 33 -2.57 4.74 12.36
CA VAL A 33 -2.03 3.89 11.30
C VAL A 33 -2.83 2.58 11.19
N GLY A 34 -3.13 1.93 12.32
CA GLY A 34 -3.91 0.70 12.35
C GLY A 34 -5.32 0.87 11.82
N ALA A 35 -6.02 1.92 12.25
CA ALA A 35 -7.35 2.27 11.76
C ALA A 35 -7.32 2.58 10.26
N GLY A 36 -6.30 3.30 9.78
CA GLY A 36 -6.12 3.57 8.35
C GLY A 36 -5.92 2.30 7.51
N ILE A 37 -5.11 1.35 7.99
CA ILE A 37 -4.91 0.04 7.34
C ILE A 37 -6.22 -0.76 7.31
N LEU A 38 -6.92 -0.84 8.43
CA LEU A 38 -8.20 -1.56 8.53
C LEU A 38 -9.26 -0.95 7.61
N LEU A 39 -9.40 0.38 7.62
CA LEU A 39 -10.33 1.08 6.74
C LEU A 39 -9.99 0.83 5.26
N ALA A 40 -8.70 0.85 4.89
CA ALA A 40 -8.28 0.57 3.53
C ALA A 40 -8.63 -0.87 3.11
N TRP A 41 -8.38 -1.87 3.96
CA TRP A 41 -8.78 -3.26 3.71
C TRP A 41 -10.30 -3.43 3.60
N LEU A 42 -11.07 -2.77 4.46
CA LEU A 42 -12.54 -2.81 4.41
C LEU A 42 -13.08 -2.19 3.12
N LEU A 43 -12.55 -1.04 2.70
CA LEU A 43 -12.94 -0.40 1.45
C LEU A 43 -12.59 -1.27 0.23
N LEU A 44 -11.40 -1.88 0.22
CA LEU A 44 -10.99 -2.78 -0.86
C LEU A 44 -11.80 -4.08 -0.89
N ALA A 45 -12.13 -4.64 0.29
CA ALA A 45 -13.01 -5.79 0.39
C ALA A 45 -14.42 -5.48 -0.12
N ALA A 46 -14.99 -4.35 0.28
CA ALA A 46 -16.27 -3.88 -0.23
C ALA A 46 -16.24 -3.70 -1.75
N MET A 47 -15.17 -3.10 -2.28
CA MET A 47 -14.97 -2.92 -3.72
C MET A 47 -14.84 -4.27 -4.47
N ALA A 48 -14.11 -5.23 -3.89
CA ALA A 48 -13.94 -6.57 -4.45
C ALA A 48 -15.23 -7.38 -4.44
N ILE A 49 -16.06 -7.27 -3.40
CA ILE A 49 -17.39 -7.90 -3.36
C ILE A 49 -18.26 -7.40 -4.52
N ARG A 50 -18.29 -6.08 -4.76
CA ARG A 50 -19.02 -5.50 -5.90
C ARG A 50 -18.42 -5.92 -7.24
N GLY A 51 -17.10 -6.06 -7.32
CA GLY A 51 -16.40 -6.54 -8.51
C GLY A 51 -16.68 -8.01 -8.85
N ALA A 52 -16.82 -8.88 -7.85
CA ALA A 52 -17.06 -10.31 -8.03
C ALA A 52 -18.45 -10.66 -8.62
N GLU A 53 -19.39 -9.71 -8.60
CA GLU A 53 -20.71 -9.82 -9.26
C GLU A 53 -20.65 -9.42 -10.74
N VAL A 54 -19.72 -8.53 -11.09
CA VAL A 54 -19.54 -7.98 -12.45
C VAL A 54 -18.52 -8.81 -13.24
N GLY A 55 -17.51 -9.38 -12.57
CA GLY A 55 -16.41 -10.14 -13.16
C GLY A 55 -16.60 -11.66 -13.16
N GLY A 56 -16.01 -12.32 -14.17
CA GLY A 56 -15.92 -13.78 -14.27
C GLY A 56 -15.19 -14.43 -13.08
N SER A 57 -15.14 -15.77 -13.05
CA SER A 57 -14.66 -16.56 -11.90
C SER A 57 -13.14 -16.45 -11.64
N ALA A 58 -12.69 -15.42 -10.92
CA ALA A 58 -11.32 -15.33 -10.42
C ALA A 58 -11.15 -16.06 -9.07
N PRO A 59 -9.91 -16.46 -8.71
CA PRO A 59 -9.64 -17.04 -7.41
C PRO A 59 -10.05 -16.10 -6.27
N GLY A 60 -10.94 -16.56 -5.38
CA GLY A 60 -11.49 -15.79 -4.27
C GLY A 60 -12.93 -15.29 -4.49
N ASP A 61 -13.41 -15.19 -5.73
CA ASP A 61 -14.75 -14.68 -6.03
C ASP A 61 -15.90 -15.54 -5.48
N PRO A 62 -15.83 -16.89 -5.48
CA PRO A 62 -16.87 -17.71 -4.88
C PRO A 62 -17.05 -17.44 -3.37
N LEU A 63 -15.95 -17.12 -2.68
CA LEU A 63 -15.99 -16.76 -1.26
C LEU A 63 -16.60 -15.36 -1.06
N LEU A 64 -16.27 -14.41 -1.93
CA LEU A 64 -16.78 -13.04 -1.85
C LEU A 64 -18.28 -12.94 -2.15
N ARG A 65 -18.80 -13.74 -3.09
CA ARG A 65 -20.24 -13.81 -3.40
C ARG A 65 -21.09 -14.33 -2.24
N GLY A 66 -20.49 -15.08 -1.31
CA GLY A 66 -21.17 -15.58 -0.11
C GLY A 66 -21.30 -14.53 1.01
N LEU A 67 -20.69 -13.35 0.87
CA LEU A 67 -20.71 -12.30 1.90
C LEU A 67 -21.89 -11.34 1.70
N PRO A 68 -22.54 -10.87 2.79
CA PRO A 68 -23.67 -9.95 2.69
C PRO A 68 -23.22 -8.60 2.14
N GLN A 69 -23.96 -8.07 1.17
CA GLN A 69 -23.75 -6.72 0.66
C GLN A 69 -24.19 -5.70 1.71
N LEU A 70 -23.26 -4.87 2.17
CA LEU A 70 -23.58 -3.75 3.03
C LEU A 70 -24.13 -2.60 2.18
N PRO A 71 -25.25 -1.96 2.59
CA PRO A 71 -25.70 -0.72 1.96
C PRO A 71 -24.63 0.35 2.18
N LEU A 72 -24.03 0.82 1.09
CA LEU A 72 -22.99 1.85 1.13
C LEU A 72 -23.57 3.19 0.65
N PRO A 73 -23.06 4.31 1.16
CA PRO A 73 -23.47 5.62 0.67
C PRO A 73 -23.13 5.81 -0.82
N ASP A 74 -23.99 6.51 -1.55
CA ASP A 74 -23.94 6.68 -3.02
C ASP A 74 -22.57 7.12 -3.56
N PHE A 75 -21.81 7.90 -2.79
CA PHE A 75 -20.49 8.36 -3.21
C PHE A 75 -19.48 7.20 -3.33
N LEU A 76 -19.56 6.20 -2.44
CA LEU A 76 -18.71 5.01 -2.51
C LEU A 76 -19.11 4.12 -3.68
N GLU A 77 -20.41 3.97 -3.94
CA GLU A 77 -20.89 3.19 -5.07
C GLU A 77 -20.44 3.81 -6.41
N ARG A 78 -20.53 5.14 -6.55
CA ARG A 78 -19.98 5.85 -7.73
C ARG A 78 -18.47 5.69 -7.86
N PHE A 79 -17.74 5.82 -6.74
CA PHE A 79 -16.28 5.61 -6.74
C PHE A 79 -15.92 4.19 -7.19
N PHE A 80 -16.61 3.16 -6.68
CA PHE A 80 -16.38 1.78 -7.07
C PHE A 80 -16.74 1.54 -8.54
N ALA A 81 -17.86 2.07 -9.01
CA ALA A 81 -18.24 2.00 -10.41
C ALA A 81 -17.18 2.62 -11.34
N LEU A 82 -16.57 3.75 -10.96
CA LEU A 82 -15.49 4.38 -11.74
C LEU A 82 -14.20 3.55 -11.77
N CYS A 83 -13.93 2.76 -10.72
CA CYS A 83 -12.79 1.86 -10.66
C CYS A 83 -13.03 0.57 -11.46
N LEU A 84 -14.26 0.05 -11.41
CA LEU A 84 -14.66 -1.25 -11.95
C LEU A 84 -15.11 -1.22 -13.42
N SER A 85 -15.68 -0.11 -13.89
CA SER A 85 -16.32 -0.06 -15.20
C SER A 85 -15.34 0.29 -16.34
N PRO A 86 -15.37 -0.43 -17.47
CA PRO A 86 -14.80 0.01 -18.73
C PRO A 86 -15.75 1.04 -19.36
N THR A 87 -15.90 2.19 -18.73
CA THR A 87 -16.73 3.26 -19.30
C THR A 87 -16.05 3.86 -20.54
N PRO A 88 -16.83 4.24 -21.58
CA PRO A 88 -16.30 4.97 -22.72
C PRO A 88 -15.63 6.26 -22.25
N LEU A 89 -14.61 6.72 -22.99
CA LEU A 89 -13.79 7.90 -22.67
C LEU A 89 -14.56 9.24 -22.52
N ASP A 90 -15.88 9.24 -22.69
CA ASP A 90 -16.76 10.42 -22.61
C ASP A 90 -17.14 10.81 -21.16
N ALA A 91 -16.95 9.91 -20.19
CA ALA A 91 -17.13 10.23 -18.77
C ALA A 91 -15.84 10.89 -18.22
N ASN A 92 -15.94 12.16 -17.79
CA ASN A 92 -14.92 12.97 -17.12
C ASN A 92 -13.61 12.23 -16.76
N ILE A 93 -12.65 12.19 -17.70
CA ILE A 93 -11.36 11.50 -17.55
C ILE A 93 -10.67 11.87 -16.23
N GLY A 94 -10.78 13.13 -15.79
CA GLY A 94 -10.24 13.58 -14.51
C GLY A 94 -10.83 12.88 -13.29
N LEU A 95 -12.15 12.62 -13.30
CA LEU A 95 -12.82 11.92 -12.20
C LEU A 95 -12.43 10.44 -12.15
N ARG A 96 -12.29 9.79 -13.32
CA ARG A 96 -11.81 8.42 -13.42
C ARG A 96 -10.34 8.30 -13.01
N ALA A 97 -9.49 9.22 -13.44
CA ALA A 97 -8.09 9.27 -13.03
C ALA A 97 -7.96 9.43 -11.51
N LEU A 98 -8.74 10.33 -10.91
CA LEU A 98 -8.77 10.50 -9.45
C LEU A 98 -9.22 9.21 -8.75
N ALA A 99 -10.27 8.54 -9.25
CA ALA A 99 -10.74 7.29 -8.69
C ALA A 99 -9.66 6.20 -8.72
N LEU A 100 -8.98 6.03 -9.86
CA LEU A 100 -7.87 5.08 -9.97
C LEU A 100 -6.71 5.44 -9.04
N ILE A 101 -6.35 6.73 -8.92
CA ILE A 101 -5.30 7.19 -7.99
C ILE A 101 -5.65 6.80 -6.56
N LEU A 102 -6.89 7.04 -6.14
CA LEU A 102 -7.35 6.70 -4.80
C LEU A 102 -7.39 5.17 -4.59
N MET A 103 -7.80 4.40 -5.59
CA MET A 103 -7.78 2.94 -5.54
C MET A 103 -6.36 2.39 -5.35
N TRP A 104 -5.41 2.78 -6.21
CA TRP A 104 -4.02 2.37 -6.09
C TRP A 104 -3.38 2.84 -4.77
N PHE A 105 -3.77 4.02 -4.29
CA PHE A 105 -3.31 4.54 -3.02
C PHE A 105 -3.88 3.75 -1.83
N LEU A 106 -5.15 3.35 -1.87
CA LEU A 106 -5.75 2.44 -0.88
C LEU A 106 -5.03 1.09 -0.85
N MET A 107 -4.71 0.53 -2.03
CA MET A 107 -3.93 -0.71 -2.11
C MET A 107 -2.53 -0.55 -1.50
N ALA A 108 -1.87 0.56 -1.79
CA ALA A 108 -0.57 0.89 -1.21
C ALA A 108 -0.65 1.03 0.32
N ILE A 109 -1.65 1.73 0.86
CA ILE A 109 -1.87 1.85 2.31
C ILE A 109 -2.09 0.46 2.93
N ALA A 110 -3.01 -0.32 2.37
CA ALA A 110 -3.40 -1.62 2.91
C ALA A 110 -2.23 -2.62 2.95
N ALA A 111 -1.41 -2.67 1.89
CA ALA A 111 -0.35 -3.66 1.76
C ALA A 111 1.03 -3.17 2.26
N MET A 112 1.35 -1.88 2.10
CA MET A 112 2.71 -1.36 2.31
C MET A 112 2.87 -0.62 3.62
N LEU A 113 1.83 0.03 4.14
CA LEU A 113 1.90 0.69 5.45
C LEU A 113 2.22 -0.29 6.60
N PRO A 114 1.74 -1.55 6.63
CA PRO A 114 2.18 -2.56 7.60
C PRO A 114 3.71 -2.76 7.59
N SER A 115 4.34 -2.65 6.42
CA SER A 115 5.80 -2.82 6.29
C SER A 115 6.60 -1.64 6.87
N ALA A 116 5.97 -0.47 7.03
CA ALA A 116 6.56 0.69 7.68
C ALA A 116 6.41 0.64 9.23
N ALA A 117 5.63 -0.30 9.78
CA ALA A 117 5.38 -0.38 11.22
C ALA A 117 6.65 -0.47 12.08
N PRO A 118 7.69 -1.26 11.73
CA PRO A 118 8.93 -1.30 12.52
C PRO A 118 9.62 0.06 12.58
N MET A 119 9.70 0.76 11.45
CA MET A 119 10.30 2.10 11.37
C MET A 119 9.53 3.12 12.21
N ILE A 120 8.20 3.10 12.14
CA ILE A 120 7.34 4.00 12.92
C ILE A 120 7.54 3.77 14.42
N ARG A 121 7.61 2.50 14.85
CA ARG A 121 7.87 2.14 16.26
C ARG A 121 9.23 2.65 16.74
N THR A 122 10.29 2.42 15.96
CA THR A 122 11.63 2.96 16.26
C THR A 122 11.63 4.48 16.39
N TYR A 123 10.97 5.19 15.47
CA TYR A 123 10.90 6.64 15.55
C TYR A 123 10.17 7.11 16.81
N CYS A 124 9.05 6.46 17.14
CA CYS A 124 8.29 6.70 18.36
C CYS A 124 9.15 6.46 19.62
N GLU A 125 10.02 5.45 19.62
CA GLU A 125 10.95 5.19 20.73
C GLU A 125 11.98 6.28 20.93
N ILE A 126 12.59 6.74 19.84
CA ILE A 126 13.55 7.84 19.83
C ILE A 126 12.87 9.14 20.26
N ALA A 127 11.69 9.43 19.70
CA ALA A 127 10.90 10.62 19.98
C ALA A 127 10.51 10.71 21.47
N ASP A 128 10.08 9.60 22.08
CA ASP A 128 9.76 9.59 23.51
C ASP A 128 11.00 9.73 24.38
N THR A 129 12.12 9.10 24.00
CA THR A 129 13.39 9.26 24.72
C THR A 129 13.87 10.71 24.69
N ALA A 130 13.78 11.37 23.54
CA ALA A 130 14.10 12.79 23.37
C ALA A 130 13.15 13.68 24.19
N ARG A 131 11.83 13.36 24.22
CA ARG A 131 10.84 14.06 25.04
C ARG A 131 11.17 13.97 26.53
N ILE A 132 11.53 12.80 27.04
CA ILE A 132 11.93 12.59 28.45
C ILE A 132 13.16 13.45 28.79
N LYS A 133 14.07 13.64 27.84
CA LYS A 133 15.25 14.50 27.98
C LYS A 133 14.96 16.01 27.81
N GLY A 134 13.71 16.39 27.53
CA GLY A 134 13.32 17.78 27.29
C GLY A 134 13.78 18.34 25.94
N GLU A 135 14.19 17.49 25.01
CA GLU A 135 14.58 17.91 23.67
C GLU A 135 13.35 18.19 22.79
N PRO A 136 13.44 19.09 21.80
CA PRO A 136 12.35 19.34 20.85
C PRO A 136 12.09 18.11 19.97
N VAL A 137 10.84 17.67 19.92
CA VAL A 137 10.40 16.45 19.21
C VAL A 137 9.36 16.77 18.15
N VAL A 138 9.51 16.18 16.97
CA VAL A 138 8.52 16.25 15.89
C VAL A 138 7.55 15.07 16.00
N HIS A 139 6.27 15.30 15.70
CA HIS A 139 5.26 14.25 15.73
C HIS A 139 5.56 13.14 14.69
N PRO A 140 5.49 11.85 15.05
CA PRO A 140 5.77 10.73 14.12
C PRO A 140 4.91 10.72 12.86
N LEU A 141 3.73 11.33 12.89
CA LEU A 141 2.87 11.48 11.71
C LEU A 141 3.53 12.26 10.57
N VAL A 142 4.50 13.15 10.85
CA VAL A 142 5.24 13.87 9.81
C VAL A 142 6.10 12.90 8.98
N LEU A 143 6.67 11.89 9.63
CA LEU A 143 7.43 10.82 8.98
C LEU A 143 6.49 9.93 8.15
N VAL A 144 5.32 9.57 8.69
CA VAL A 144 4.30 8.81 7.97
C VAL A 144 3.79 9.58 6.75
N ALA A 145 3.55 10.89 6.88
CA ALA A 145 3.12 11.74 5.78
C ALA A 145 4.16 11.79 4.64
N GLY A 146 5.45 11.87 4.96
CA GLY A 146 6.53 11.77 3.97
C GLY A 146 6.53 10.44 3.22
N TYR A 147 6.31 9.33 3.94
CA TYR A 147 6.19 8.00 3.35
C TYR A 147 4.97 7.89 2.42
N LEU A 148 3.81 8.35 2.87
CA LEU A 148 2.56 8.33 2.10
C LEU A 148 2.61 9.24 0.86
N CYS A 149 3.34 10.35 0.91
CA CYS A 149 3.54 11.23 -0.24
C CYS A 149 4.20 10.50 -1.42
N VAL A 150 5.21 9.65 -1.16
CA VAL A 150 5.85 8.83 -2.20
C VAL A 150 4.86 7.81 -2.78
N TRP A 151 4.05 7.20 -1.93
CA TRP A 151 3.02 6.26 -2.39
C TRP A 151 1.91 6.92 -3.18
N LEU A 152 1.53 8.15 -2.85
CA LEU A 152 0.58 8.93 -3.61
C LEU A 152 1.13 9.21 -5.02
N ALA A 153 2.39 9.65 -5.12
CA ALA A 153 3.06 9.86 -6.40
C ALA A 153 3.17 8.55 -7.22
N ALA A 154 3.50 7.44 -6.58
CA ALA A 154 3.52 6.13 -7.24
C ALA A 154 2.13 5.71 -7.74
N SER A 155 1.08 6.01 -6.97
CA SER A 155 -0.32 5.71 -7.33
C SER A 155 -0.73 6.51 -8.57
N MET A 156 -0.29 7.76 -8.71
CA MET A 156 -0.49 8.53 -9.95
C MET A 156 0.13 7.85 -11.17
N LEU A 157 1.35 7.32 -11.02
CA LEU A 157 2.03 6.60 -12.10
C LEU A 157 1.31 5.29 -12.47
N PHE A 158 0.89 4.49 -11.47
CA PHE A 158 0.16 3.25 -11.71
C PHE A 158 -1.23 3.51 -12.31
N SER A 159 -1.92 4.57 -11.91
CA SER A 159 -3.18 4.98 -12.51
C SER A 159 -3.01 5.42 -13.96
N ALA A 160 -1.96 6.19 -14.26
CA ALA A 160 -1.64 6.56 -15.63
C ALA A 160 -1.37 5.32 -16.48
N LEU A 161 -0.58 4.37 -15.97
CA LEU A 161 -0.32 3.09 -16.64
C LEU A 161 -1.61 2.29 -16.86
N THR A 162 -2.50 2.26 -15.87
CA THR A 162 -3.82 1.61 -15.96
C THR A 162 -4.64 2.22 -17.09
N LEU A 163 -4.74 3.55 -17.14
CA LEU A 163 -5.45 4.26 -18.21
C LEU A 163 -4.81 4.02 -19.59
N SER A 164 -3.48 4.01 -19.70
CA SER A 164 -2.78 3.72 -20.94
C SER A 164 -3.10 2.30 -21.44
N VAL A 165 -3.00 1.30 -20.57
CA VAL A 165 -3.33 -0.09 -20.92
C VAL A 165 -4.79 -0.21 -21.40
N HIS A 166 -5.72 0.45 -20.72
CA HIS A 166 -7.12 0.47 -21.15
C HIS A 166 -7.33 1.18 -22.50
N ALA A 167 -6.60 2.27 -22.78
CA ALA A 167 -6.69 2.99 -24.05
C ALA A 167 -6.20 2.16 -25.24
N PHE A 168 -5.13 1.38 -25.06
CA PHE A 168 -4.63 0.47 -26.09
C PHE A 168 -5.50 -0.78 -26.28
N SER A 169 -6.32 -1.13 -25.28
CA SER A 169 -7.24 -2.29 -25.35
C SER A 169 -8.57 -1.98 -26.04
N ALA A 170 -8.79 -0.74 -26.49
CA ALA A 170 -10.04 -0.31 -27.13
C ALA A 170 -10.20 -0.77 -28.60
N SER A 171 -9.22 -1.46 -29.19
CA SER A 171 -9.23 -1.83 -30.62
C SER A 171 -9.65 -3.27 -30.94
N GLY A 172 -10.30 -3.99 -30.02
CA GLY A 172 -10.98 -5.25 -30.36
C GLY A 172 -10.92 -6.31 -29.27
N GLU A 173 -12.10 -6.67 -28.77
CA GLU A 173 -12.42 -7.84 -27.93
C GLU A 173 -11.96 -7.80 -26.46
N ILE A 174 -12.86 -7.23 -25.65
CA ILE A 174 -12.98 -7.56 -24.23
C ILE A 174 -13.79 -8.87 -24.17
N TYR A 175 -13.20 -10.01 -23.80
CA TYR A 175 -13.71 -11.00 -22.83
C TYR A 175 -12.67 -12.13 -22.61
N ASP A 176 -12.26 -12.28 -21.33
CA ASP A 176 -11.80 -13.49 -20.61
C ASP A 176 -10.55 -14.29 -21.06
N PRO A 177 -9.76 -14.82 -20.09
CA PRO A 177 -9.34 -14.29 -18.80
C PRO A 177 -7.79 -14.19 -18.77
N VAL A 178 -7.19 -13.41 -17.87
CA VAL A 178 -5.73 -13.36 -17.68
C VAL A 178 -4.93 -12.61 -18.77
N LEU A 179 -5.25 -11.32 -18.94
CA LEU A 179 -4.31 -10.24 -19.32
C LEU A 179 -3.12 -10.65 -20.20
N GLY A 180 -3.29 -10.55 -21.54
CA GLY A 180 -2.35 -10.95 -22.59
C GLY A 180 -0.93 -10.38 -22.54
N ILE A 181 -0.35 -10.02 -23.68
CA ILE A 181 1.07 -9.61 -23.81
C ILE A 181 1.47 -8.56 -22.74
N ALA A 182 0.57 -7.63 -22.38
CA ALA A 182 0.82 -6.64 -21.33
C ALA A 182 0.99 -7.25 -19.91
N GLY A 183 0.14 -8.21 -19.52
CA GLY A 183 0.26 -8.93 -18.24
C GLY A 183 1.49 -9.83 -18.20
N ALA A 184 1.76 -10.54 -19.30
CA ALA A 184 2.98 -11.32 -19.47
C ALA A 184 4.25 -10.47 -19.37
N LEU A 185 4.29 -9.30 -20.04
CA LEU A 185 5.40 -8.34 -19.93
C LEU A 185 5.54 -7.79 -18.51
N ALA A 186 4.43 -7.48 -17.83
CA ALA A 186 4.45 -7.03 -16.45
C ALA A 186 5.05 -8.09 -15.52
N LEU A 187 4.67 -9.36 -15.68
CA LEU A 187 5.23 -10.49 -14.93
C LEU A 187 6.70 -10.74 -15.29
N LEU A 188 7.08 -10.61 -16.55
CA LEU A 188 8.46 -10.75 -17.00
C LEU A 188 9.35 -9.68 -16.35
N VAL A 189 8.93 -8.40 -16.41
CA VAL A 189 9.61 -7.28 -15.75
C VAL A 189 9.67 -7.52 -14.25
N ALA A 190 8.58 -7.94 -13.63
CA ALA A 190 8.54 -8.24 -12.21
C ALA A 190 9.52 -9.35 -11.83
N GLY A 191 9.52 -10.46 -12.59
CA GLY A 191 10.40 -11.60 -12.39
C GLY A 191 11.87 -11.27 -12.58
N LEU A 192 12.23 -10.53 -13.64
CA LEU A 192 13.61 -10.07 -13.84
C LEU A 192 14.06 -9.10 -12.75
N TYR A 193 13.17 -8.20 -12.32
CA TYR A 193 13.46 -7.25 -11.25
C TYR A 193 13.77 -7.94 -9.93
N GLN A 194 13.15 -9.09 -9.64
CA GLN A 194 13.42 -9.89 -8.45
C GLN A 194 14.88 -10.34 -8.36
N PHE A 195 15.54 -10.59 -9.49
CA PHE A 195 16.96 -10.97 -9.53
C PHE A 195 17.92 -9.77 -9.62
N SER A 196 17.40 -8.55 -9.71
CA SER A 196 18.23 -7.35 -9.89
C SER A 196 18.99 -6.97 -8.62
N GLY A 197 20.25 -6.54 -8.78
CA GLY A 197 21.04 -5.96 -7.69
C GLY A 197 20.43 -4.66 -7.14
N LEU A 198 19.63 -3.96 -7.95
CA LEU A 198 18.91 -2.76 -7.54
C LEU A 198 17.85 -3.10 -6.47
N LYS A 199 17.05 -4.16 -6.70
CA LYS A 199 16.09 -4.63 -5.70
C LYS A 199 16.80 -4.99 -4.39
N GLU A 200 17.92 -5.72 -4.48
CA GLU A 200 18.67 -6.15 -3.30
C GLU A 200 19.22 -4.94 -2.50
N ALA A 201 19.74 -3.93 -3.20
CA ALA A 201 20.20 -2.69 -2.57
C ALA A 201 19.06 -1.95 -1.86
N CYS A 202 17.91 -1.79 -2.52
CA CYS A 202 16.73 -1.16 -1.92
C CYS A 202 16.22 -1.95 -0.71
N LEU A 203 16.17 -3.29 -0.81
CA LEU A 203 15.70 -4.17 0.26
C LEU A 203 16.61 -4.13 1.47
N LYS A 204 17.94 -4.12 1.28
CA LYS A 204 18.93 -3.96 2.37
C LYS A 204 18.72 -2.65 3.13
N LYS A 205 18.41 -1.56 2.42
CA LYS A 205 18.14 -0.26 3.03
C LYS A 205 16.78 -0.21 3.72
N CYS A 206 15.76 -0.83 3.12
CA CYS A 206 14.42 -0.93 3.68
C CYS A 206 14.40 -1.75 5.00
N ARG A 207 15.20 -2.82 5.09
CA ARG A 207 15.36 -3.69 6.27
C ARG A 207 16.07 -3.04 7.46
N ASN A 208 16.94 -2.06 7.22
CA ASN A 208 17.70 -1.39 8.29
C ASN A 208 17.39 0.12 8.35
N PRO A 209 16.17 0.49 8.77
CA PRO A 209 15.78 1.89 8.89
C PRO A 209 16.54 2.61 10.01
N PHE A 210 16.96 1.88 11.06
CA PHE A 210 17.61 2.41 12.25
C PHE A 210 18.84 3.26 11.94
N SER A 211 19.76 2.75 11.11
CA SER A 211 21.00 3.46 10.77
C SER A 211 20.75 4.85 10.17
N ILE A 212 19.74 4.98 9.31
CA ILE A 212 19.39 6.23 8.61
C ILE A 212 18.67 7.18 9.55
N LEU A 213 17.79 6.64 10.39
CA LEU A 213 16.93 7.40 11.27
C LEU A 213 17.74 8.07 12.38
N PHE A 214 18.66 7.31 13.00
CA PHE A 214 19.54 7.84 14.03
C PHE A 214 20.54 8.85 13.49
N SER A 215 21.18 8.60 12.33
CA SER A 215 22.20 9.49 11.80
C SER A 215 21.64 10.83 11.29
N ASN A 216 20.36 10.88 10.94
CA ASN A 216 19.71 12.06 10.35
C ASN A 216 18.59 12.63 11.22
N TRP A 217 18.48 12.17 12.47
CA TRP A 217 17.47 12.66 13.40
C TRP A 217 17.61 14.18 13.58
N SER A 218 16.48 14.86 13.64
CA SER A 218 16.45 16.30 13.81
C SER A 218 15.14 16.78 14.42
N ALA A 219 15.24 17.83 15.22
CA ALA A 219 14.10 18.58 15.75
C ALA A 219 13.28 19.34 14.68
N LYS A 220 13.74 19.39 13.42
CA LYS A 220 13.07 20.11 12.33
C LYS A 220 12.08 19.20 11.59
N ALA A 221 10.80 19.57 11.55
CA ALA A 221 9.74 18.80 10.88
C ALA A 221 10.08 18.46 9.41
N ILE A 222 10.67 19.39 8.66
CA ILE A 222 11.07 19.17 7.27
C ILE A 222 12.10 18.05 7.10
N ARG A 223 13.02 17.87 8.06
CA ARG A 223 14.03 16.80 8.00
C ARG A 223 13.39 15.45 8.29
N ILE A 224 12.44 15.40 9.22
CA ILE A 224 11.66 14.20 9.52
C ILE A 224 10.75 13.80 8.35
N PHE A 225 10.13 14.77 7.68
CA PHE A 225 9.38 14.54 6.45
C PHE A 225 10.26 13.94 5.35
N ARG A 226 11.45 14.52 5.13
CA ARG A 226 12.44 13.99 4.16
C ARG A 226 12.91 12.58 4.51
N LEU A 227 13.01 12.22 5.80
CA LEU A 227 13.29 10.85 6.22
C LEU A 227 12.17 9.88 5.82
N GLY A 228 10.91 10.30 6.02
CA GLY A 228 9.74 9.58 5.54
C GLY A 228 9.77 9.36 4.02
N VAL A 229 10.06 10.42 3.25
CA VAL A 229 10.20 10.35 1.78
C VAL A 229 11.33 9.41 1.37
N ALA A 230 12.51 9.51 2.00
CA ALA A 230 13.63 8.64 1.70
C ALA A 230 13.26 7.16 1.92
N GLN A 231 12.61 6.83 3.04
CA GLN A 231 12.13 5.47 3.29
C GLN A 231 11.06 5.06 2.27
N GLY A 232 10.15 5.96 1.92
CA GLY A 232 9.14 5.74 0.89
C GLY A 232 9.77 5.32 -0.44
N ILE A 233 10.84 6.00 -0.86
CA ILE A 233 11.56 5.70 -2.11
C ILE A 233 12.24 4.31 -2.04
N TRP A 234 12.91 3.97 -0.93
CA TRP A 234 13.51 2.65 -0.76
C TRP A 234 12.45 1.54 -0.74
N CYS A 235 11.33 1.79 -0.08
CA CYS A 235 10.20 0.87 -0.03
C CYS A 235 9.61 0.69 -1.43
N LEU A 236 9.29 1.78 -2.14
CA LEU A 236 8.78 1.72 -3.50
C LEU A 236 9.75 0.96 -4.41
N GLY A 237 11.04 1.26 -4.34
CA GLY A 237 12.08 0.56 -5.09
C GLY A 237 12.10 -0.95 -4.86
N CYS A 238 11.83 -1.45 -3.65
CA CYS A 238 11.83 -2.90 -3.43
C CYS A 238 10.55 -3.63 -3.88
N CYS A 239 9.39 -2.95 -3.96
CA CYS A 239 8.10 -3.61 -4.19
C CYS A 239 7.28 -3.11 -5.39
N TRP A 240 7.68 -2.03 -6.09
CA TRP A 240 6.95 -1.53 -7.27
C TRP A 240 6.74 -2.62 -8.34
N ALA A 241 7.77 -3.45 -8.56
CA ALA A 241 7.72 -4.56 -9.50
C ALA A 241 6.67 -5.62 -9.13
N LEU A 242 6.47 -5.87 -7.83
CA LEU A 242 5.40 -6.77 -7.38
C LEU A 242 4.02 -6.15 -7.51
N MET A 243 3.90 -4.83 -7.49
CA MET A 243 2.62 -4.19 -7.80
C MET A 243 2.25 -4.35 -9.27
N LEU A 244 3.23 -4.48 -10.17
CA LEU A 244 2.94 -4.75 -11.59
C LEU A 244 2.21 -6.08 -11.81
N VAL A 245 2.37 -7.05 -10.90
CA VAL A 245 1.67 -8.33 -10.96
C VAL A 245 0.15 -8.16 -10.89
N MET A 246 -0.34 -7.09 -10.26
CA MET A 246 -1.78 -6.74 -10.23
C MET A 246 -2.35 -6.50 -11.63
N PHE A 247 -1.52 -6.09 -12.59
CA PHE A 247 -1.91 -6.00 -14.00
C PHE A 247 -1.97 -7.35 -14.71
N ALA A 248 -1.57 -8.46 -14.10
CA ALA A 248 -1.68 -9.79 -14.69
C ALA A 248 -2.79 -10.65 -14.05
N VAL A 249 -3.03 -10.47 -12.74
CA VAL A 249 -4.09 -11.18 -12.00
C VAL A 249 -5.45 -10.47 -12.02
N GLY A 250 -5.50 -9.23 -12.52
CA GLY A 250 -6.65 -8.33 -12.37
C GLY A 250 -6.47 -7.41 -11.16
N VAL A 251 -6.55 -6.10 -11.42
CA VAL A 251 -6.22 -5.03 -10.46
C VAL A 251 -7.05 -5.12 -9.17
N MET A 252 -8.18 -5.83 -9.21
CA MET A 252 -9.13 -5.94 -8.10
C MET A 252 -9.19 -7.31 -7.43
N ASN A 253 -8.29 -8.24 -7.76
CA ASN A 253 -8.28 -9.52 -7.07
C ASN A 253 -7.67 -9.37 -5.66
N ILE A 254 -8.54 -9.34 -4.65
CA ILE A 254 -8.16 -9.17 -3.25
C ILE A 254 -7.28 -10.31 -2.72
N PHE A 255 -7.49 -11.53 -3.23
CA PHE A 255 -6.70 -12.71 -2.84
C PHE A 255 -5.24 -12.53 -3.25
N TRP A 256 -4.99 -12.16 -4.51
CA TRP A 256 -3.63 -11.90 -4.99
C TRP A 256 -3.01 -10.66 -4.34
N MET A 257 -3.81 -9.62 -4.08
CA MET A 257 -3.33 -8.44 -3.36
C MET A 257 -2.85 -8.81 -1.95
N ALA A 258 -3.62 -9.62 -1.21
CA ALA A 258 -3.23 -10.11 0.11
C ALA A 258 -1.98 -10.99 0.04
N LEU A 259 -1.89 -11.87 -0.96
CA LEU A 259 -0.74 -12.74 -1.17
C LEU A 259 0.54 -11.93 -1.45
N ILE A 260 0.47 -10.92 -2.32
CA ILE A 260 1.62 -10.03 -2.60
C ILE A 260 1.98 -9.19 -1.38
N GLY A 261 0.99 -8.67 -0.65
CA GLY A 261 1.21 -7.95 0.60
C GLY A 261 1.96 -8.81 1.63
N LEU A 262 1.49 -10.05 1.85
CA LEU A 262 2.16 -11.00 2.72
C LEU A 262 3.57 -11.33 2.24
N PHE A 263 3.74 -11.57 0.95
CA PHE A 263 5.03 -11.89 0.36
C PHE A 263 6.03 -10.74 0.53
N THR A 264 5.64 -9.50 0.23
CA THR A 264 6.50 -8.32 0.44
C THR A 264 6.85 -8.10 1.91
N LEU A 265 5.94 -8.42 2.83
CA LEU A 265 6.19 -8.38 4.26
C LEU A 265 7.24 -9.43 4.66
N ILE A 266 7.12 -10.67 4.16
CA ILE A 266 8.09 -11.74 4.40
C ILE A 266 9.48 -11.36 3.83
N GLU A 267 9.54 -10.81 2.62
CA GLU A 267 10.79 -10.33 2.03
C GLU A 267 11.47 -9.25 2.86
N LYS A 268 10.68 -8.36 3.48
CA LYS A 268 11.19 -7.28 4.33
C LYS A 268 11.58 -7.76 5.73
N GLN A 269 11.04 -8.88 6.21
CA GLN A 269 11.39 -9.42 7.54
C GLN A 269 12.51 -10.46 7.51
N THR A 270 12.64 -11.22 6.41
CA THR A 270 13.60 -12.30 6.29
C THR A 270 14.95 -11.76 5.81
N THR A 271 16.09 -12.20 6.35
CA THR A 271 17.42 -11.73 5.89
C THR A 271 17.91 -12.42 4.60
N GLY A 272 17.36 -13.59 4.26
CA GLY A 272 17.77 -14.40 3.12
C GLY A 272 17.35 -13.87 1.74
N ARG A 273 18.07 -14.30 0.70
CA ARG A 273 17.74 -14.09 -0.73
C ARG A 273 16.75 -15.11 -1.29
N LEU A 274 16.50 -16.20 -0.55
CA LEU A 274 15.66 -17.31 -0.98
C LEU A 274 14.23 -16.88 -1.35
N PRO A 275 13.51 -16.08 -0.53
CA PRO A 275 12.12 -15.71 -0.85
C PRO A 275 12.06 -14.93 -2.17
N THR A 276 12.93 -13.94 -2.32
CA THR A 276 13.04 -13.09 -3.51
C THR A 276 13.35 -13.90 -4.78
N ARG A 277 14.29 -14.85 -4.70
CA ARG A 277 14.61 -15.73 -5.83
C ARG A 277 13.47 -16.67 -6.19
N LEU A 278 12.79 -17.24 -5.18
CA LEU A 278 11.64 -18.13 -5.40
C LEU A 278 10.49 -17.38 -6.07
N ALA A 279 10.14 -16.17 -5.60
CA ALA A 279 9.11 -15.37 -6.28
C ALA A 279 9.54 -14.94 -7.67
N GLY A 280 10.79 -14.54 -7.87
CA GLY A 280 11.32 -14.27 -9.20
C GLY A 280 11.13 -15.46 -10.15
N ALA A 281 11.48 -16.66 -9.72
CA ALA A 281 11.32 -17.87 -10.52
C ALA A 281 9.84 -18.16 -10.82
N ILE A 282 8.96 -18.09 -9.82
CA ILE A 282 7.51 -18.31 -9.99
C ILE A 282 6.93 -17.30 -10.99
N LEU A 283 7.29 -16.02 -10.88
CA LEU A 283 6.81 -14.97 -11.78
C LEU A 283 7.30 -15.18 -13.22
N LEU A 284 8.54 -15.60 -13.42
CA LEU A 284 9.07 -15.88 -14.76
C LEU A 284 8.43 -17.11 -15.40
N VAL A 285 8.23 -18.18 -14.62
CA VAL A 285 7.52 -19.39 -15.09
C VAL A 285 6.09 -19.03 -15.48
N TRP A 286 5.42 -18.22 -14.67
CA TRP A 286 4.06 -17.80 -14.95
C TRP A 286 3.97 -16.85 -16.15
N ALA A 287 4.93 -15.93 -16.31
CA ALA A 287 5.06 -15.09 -17.50
C ALA A 287 5.23 -15.93 -18.77
N ALA A 288 6.11 -16.94 -18.74
CA ALA A 288 6.34 -17.84 -19.87
C ALA A 288 5.09 -18.65 -20.21
N ALA A 289 4.40 -19.20 -19.21
CA ALA A 289 3.15 -19.92 -19.41
C ALA A 289 2.08 -19.02 -20.07
N LEU A 290 1.95 -17.77 -19.63
CA LEU A 290 1.00 -16.83 -20.23
C LEU A 290 1.37 -16.44 -21.65
N LEU A 291 2.66 -16.24 -21.96
CA LEU A 291 3.11 -16.00 -23.33
C LEU A 291 2.77 -17.17 -24.25
N VAL A 292 3.02 -18.40 -23.82
CA VAL A 292 2.72 -19.61 -24.61
C VAL A 292 1.23 -19.77 -24.87
N VAL A 293 0.37 -19.46 -23.89
CA VAL A 293 -1.09 -19.54 -24.05
C VAL A 293 -1.64 -18.39 -24.90
N SER A 294 -0.94 -17.25 -24.96
CA SER A 294 -1.36 -16.07 -25.72
C SER A 294 -0.83 -16.04 -27.17
N LEU A 295 0.00 -17.00 -27.57
CA LEU A 295 0.58 -17.17 -28.90
C LEU A 295 -0.21 -18.23 -29.69
#